data_AF-A0A962YBI3-F1
#
_entry.id   AF-A0A962YBI3-F1
#
_cell.length_a   1.000
_cell.length_b   1.000
_cell.length_c   1.000
_cell.angle_alpha   90.00
_cell.angle_beta   90.00
_cell.angle_gamma   90.00
#
_symmetry.space_group_name_H-M   'P 1'
#
loop_
_entity.id
_entity.type
_entity.pdbx_description
1 polymer ?
#
loop_
_entity_poly.entity_id
_entity_poly.type
_entity_poly.pdbx_seq_one_letter_code
_entity_poly.pdbx_strand_id
1 'polypeptide(L)'
;ELERGMVITNLGTAPAWYVLSRSGIPTAPQDPAAQGVQLNRRYFSRDGAPLAATDILQNELVIVRIDGLIDTQESHQLLVVDLLPAGLELENARLGDGETLEAYPWLDNLSYPEHVELRDDRYVAALTLNSAQRK
;
A
#
# COMPACT_ATOMS: atom_id res chain seq x y z
N GLU A 1 -0.05 16.84 -24.97
CA GLU A 1 0.89 16.50 -26.07
C GLU A 1 0.78 15.06 -26.61
N LEU A 2 0.24 14.09 -25.87
CA LEU A 2 0.17 12.67 -26.31
C LEU A 2 -1.13 12.26 -27.03
N GLU A 3 -1.94 13.20 -27.53
CA GLU A 3 -3.14 12.87 -28.32
C GLU A 3 -2.83 12.50 -29.76
N ARG A 4 -1.61 12.82 -30.26
CA ARG A 4 -1.19 12.41 -31.58
C ARG A 4 -0.67 10.97 -31.52
N GLY A 5 -1.41 10.05 -32.15
CA GLY A 5 -0.97 8.67 -32.31
C GLY A 5 0.39 8.56 -33.02
N MET A 6 1.09 7.45 -32.79
CA MET A 6 2.34 7.12 -33.48
C MET A 6 2.07 6.08 -34.56
N VAL A 7 2.58 6.32 -35.78
CA VAL A 7 2.49 5.37 -36.90
C VAL A 7 3.85 4.70 -37.10
N ILE A 8 3.87 3.38 -37.06
CA ILE A 8 5.05 2.56 -37.35
C ILE A 8 4.76 1.77 -38.63
N THR A 9 5.64 1.87 -39.63
CA THR A 9 5.51 1.15 -40.91
C THR A 9 6.77 0.31 -41.17
N ASN A 10 6.60 -0.98 -41.45
CA ASN A 10 7.67 -1.83 -41.95
C ASN A 10 7.75 -1.71 -43.48
N LEU A 11 8.81 -1.07 -43.99
CA LEU A 11 9.06 -0.94 -45.44
C LEU A 11 9.87 -2.11 -46.03
N GLY A 12 10.21 -3.11 -45.22
CA GLY A 12 10.98 -4.28 -45.62
C GLY A 12 10.12 -5.39 -46.22
N THR A 13 10.78 -6.37 -46.83
CA THR A 13 10.15 -7.57 -47.40
C THR A 13 10.08 -8.75 -46.42
N ALA A 14 10.62 -8.59 -45.20
CA ALA A 14 10.64 -9.58 -44.13
C ALA A 14 9.88 -9.08 -42.88
N PRO A 15 9.40 -9.97 -41.99
CA PRO A 15 8.75 -9.59 -40.75
C PRO A 15 9.67 -8.73 -39.85
N ALA A 16 9.05 -7.77 -39.14
CA ALA A 16 9.70 -6.97 -38.11
C ALA A 16 8.94 -7.11 -36.79
N TRP A 17 9.68 -7.24 -35.69
CA TRP A 17 9.12 -7.24 -34.34
C TRP A 17 9.32 -5.87 -33.72
N TYR A 18 8.29 -5.36 -33.04
CA TYR A 18 8.37 -4.09 -32.31
C TYR A 18 7.73 -4.24 -30.93
N VAL A 19 8.19 -3.43 -29.98
CA VAL A 19 7.61 -3.29 -28.65
C VAL A 19 7.38 -1.81 -28.41
N LEU A 20 6.17 -1.44 -28.00
CA LEU A 20 5.83 -0.10 -27.57
C LEU A 20 5.53 -0.13 -26.06
N SER A 21 6.26 0.68 -25.30
CA SER A 21 6.01 0.90 -23.87
C SER A 21 5.72 2.37 -23.62
N ARG A 22 4.74 2.65 -22.76
CA ARG A 22 4.35 4.01 -22.35
C ARG A 22 4.18 4.03 -20.83
N SER A 23 4.73 5.06 -20.21
CA SER A 23 4.57 5.32 -18.78
C SER A 23 4.15 6.76 -18.54
N GLY A 24 3.56 7.01 -17.37
CA GLY A 24 3.10 8.32 -16.96
C GLY A 24 2.45 8.26 -15.58
N ILE A 25 2.25 9.43 -14.99
CA ILE A 25 1.51 9.58 -13.72
C ILE A 25 0.04 9.85 -14.08
N PRO A 26 -0.91 9.05 -13.58
CA PRO A 26 -2.33 9.31 -13.78
C PRO A 26 -2.73 10.69 -13.24
N THR A 27 -3.61 11.40 -13.94
CA THR A 27 -4.13 12.71 -13.49
C THR A 27 -5.25 12.59 -12.45
N ALA A 28 -5.74 11.38 -12.21
CA ALA A 28 -6.73 11.05 -11.19
C ALA A 28 -6.43 9.66 -10.62
N PRO A 29 -6.88 9.35 -9.39
CA PRO A 29 -6.79 8.01 -8.82
C PRO A 29 -7.35 6.97 -9.79
N GLN A 30 -6.66 5.84 -9.90
CA GLN A 30 -7.14 4.68 -10.65
C GLN A 30 -8.12 3.89 -9.80
N ASP A 31 -9.01 3.14 -10.44
CA ASP A 31 -9.86 2.20 -9.73
C ASP A 31 -9.01 1.16 -8.98
N PRO A 32 -9.45 0.68 -7.81
CA PRO A 32 -8.75 -0.38 -7.09
C PRO A 32 -8.59 -1.62 -7.97
N ALA A 33 -7.38 -2.17 -8.00
CA ALA A 33 -7.06 -3.40 -8.71
C ALA A 33 -6.42 -4.39 -7.76
N ALA A 34 -6.66 -5.68 -8.00
CA ALA A 34 -6.09 -6.76 -7.22
C ALA A 34 -5.74 -7.93 -8.14
N GLN A 35 -4.58 -8.55 -7.89
CA GLN A 35 -4.12 -9.72 -8.63
C GLN A 35 -3.44 -10.66 -7.63
N GLY A 36 -4.21 -11.62 -7.11
CA GLY A 36 -3.75 -12.54 -6.05
C GLY A 36 -3.64 -11.93 -4.65
N VAL A 37 -3.51 -10.61 -4.52
CA VAL A 37 -3.51 -9.91 -3.23
C VAL A 37 -4.47 -8.73 -3.28
N GLN A 38 -5.31 -8.61 -2.26
CA GLN A 38 -6.19 -7.46 -2.01
C GLN A 38 -5.76 -6.80 -0.71
N LEU A 39 -5.72 -5.46 -0.68
CA LEU A 39 -5.40 -4.69 0.52
C LEU A 39 -6.51 -3.69 0.81
N ASN A 40 -6.80 -3.47 2.10
CA ASN A 40 -7.74 -2.46 2.56
C ASN A 40 -7.10 -1.62 3.66
N ARG A 41 -7.15 -0.30 3.51
CA ARG A 41 -6.71 0.65 4.54
C ARG A 41 -7.90 1.22 5.28
N ARG A 42 -7.85 1.23 6.61
CA ARG A 42 -8.89 1.81 7.48
C ARG A 42 -8.27 2.62 8.61
N TYR A 43 -8.97 3.68 9.00
CA TYR A 43 -8.58 4.56 10.10
C TYR A 43 -9.44 4.26 11.33
N PHE A 44 -8.82 4.32 12.49
CA PHE A 44 -9.45 4.10 13.78
C PHE A 44 -8.95 5.12 14.79
N SER A 45 -9.79 5.48 15.73
CA SER A 45 -9.37 6.15 16.96
C SER A 45 -8.58 5.17 17.84
N ARG A 46 -7.94 5.69 18.88
CA ARG A 46 -7.13 4.90 19.83
C ARG A 46 -7.93 3.82 20.56
N ASP A 47 -9.21 4.06 20.81
CA ASP A 47 -10.14 3.11 21.43
C ASP A 47 -10.77 2.12 20.41
N GLY A 48 -10.40 2.21 19.13
CA GLY A 48 -10.81 1.27 18.09
C GLY A 48 -12.10 1.62 17.36
N ALA A 49 -12.65 2.82 17.57
CA ALA A 49 -13.81 3.27 16.80
C ALA A 49 -13.37 3.62 15.35
N PRO A 50 -14.12 3.19 14.31
CA PRO A 50 -13.81 3.56 12.93
C PRO A 50 -13.88 5.07 12.71
N LEU A 51 -12.92 5.62 11.96
CA LEU A 51 -12.87 7.02 11.56
C LEU A 51 -12.92 7.15 10.03
N ALA A 52 -13.62 8.16 9.53
CA ALA A 52 -13.42 8.61 8.16
C ALA A 52 -12.16 9.48 8.10
N ALA A 53 -11.41 9.41 6.99
CA ALA A 53 -10.21 10.22 6.83
C ALA A 53 -10.49 11.74 6.90
N THR A 54 -11.72 12.15 6.59
CA THR A 54 -12.19 13.54 6.67
C THR A 54 -12.45 14.04 8.08
N ASP A 55 -12.54 13.13 9.04
CA ASP A 55 -12.95 13.44 10.41
C ASP A 55 -11.75 13.57 11.36
N ILE A 56 -10.54 13.26 10.86
CA ILE A 56 -9.30 13.33 11.61
C ILE A 56 -8.94 14.79 11.87
N LEU A 57 -8.82 15.16 13.14
CA LEU A 57 -8.47 16.52 13.55
C LEU A 57 -6.95 16.71 13.65
N GLN A 58 -6.52 17.96 13.62
CA GLN A 58 -5.11 18.30 13.82
C GLN A 58 -4.63 17.82 15.20
N ASN A 59 -3.41 17.27 15.24
CA ASN A 59 -2.77 16.72 16.44
C ASN A 59 -3.49 15.52 17.06
N GLU A 60 -4.40 14.88 16.32
CA GLU A 60 -5.04 13.64 16.74
C GLU A 60 -4.15 12.44 16.40
N LEU A 61 -3.94 11.56 17.38
CA LEU A 61 -3.27 10.29 17.14
C LEU A 61 -4.32 9.27 16.65
N VAL A 62 -4.11 8.76 15.45
CA VAL A 62 -4.98 7.78 14.80
C VAL A 62 -4.24 6.48 14.53
N ILE A 63 -4.98 5.37 14.51
CA ILE A 63 -4.46 4.06 14.13
C ILE A 63 -4.87 3.75 12.69
N VAL A 64 -3.87 3.50 11.83
CA VAL A 64 -4.08 3.04 10.46
C VAL A 64 -3.89 1.53 10.42
N ARG A 65 -4.93 0.80 10.03
CA ARG A 65 -4.87 -0.65 9.84
C ARG A 65 -4.89 -1.00 8.36
N ILE A 66 -3.93 -1.81 7.94
CA ILE A 66 -3.87 -2.38 6.59
C ILE A 66 -4.20 -3.87 6.70
N ASP A 67 -5.34 -4.25 6.16
CA ASP A 67 -5.81 -5.64 6.10
C ASP A 67 -5.54 -6.22 4.71
N GLY A 68 -5.03 -7.45 4.63
CA GLY A 68 -4.75 -8.14 3.37
C GLY A 68 -5.53 -9.44 3.20
N LEU A 69 -6.01 -9.72 1.99
CA LEU A 69 -6.52 -11.03 1.58
C LEU A 69 -5.65 -11.58 0.45
N ILE A 70 -5.22 -12.84 0.60
CA ILE A 70 -4.36 -13.52 -0.37
C ILE A 70 -5.18 -14.62 -1.04
N ASP A 71 -5.38 -14.47 -2.35
CA ASP A 71 -6.14 -15.38 -3.20
C ASP A 71 -5.19 -16.10 -4.19
N THR A 72 -4.12 -16.67 -3.64
CA THR A 72 -3.15 -17.47 -4.38
C THR A 72 -2.55 -18.54 -3.46
N GLN A 73 -2.14 -19.67 -4.06
CA GLN A 73 -1.55 -20.80 -3.34
C GLN A 73 -0.01 -20.75 -3.30
N GLU A 74 0.59 -19.74 -3.95
CA GLU A 74 2.04 -19.61 -4.01
C GLU A 74 2.59 -18.84 -2.81
N SER A 75 3.86 -19.09 -2.48
CA SER A 75 4.58 -18.26 -1.52
C SER A 75 5.01 -16.97 -2.21
N HIS A 76 4.76 -15.83 -1.56
CA HIS A 76 5.09 -14.51 -2.10
C HIS A 76 5.96 -13.75 -1.13
N GLN A 77 6.92 -13.01 -1.67
CA GLN A 77 7.55 -11.91 -0.94
C GLN A 77 6.77 -10.65 -1.27
N LEU A 78 6.08 -10.10 -0.29
CA LEU A 78 5.28 -8.89 -0.43
C LEU A 78 6.02 -7.68 0.11
N LEU A 79 5.87 -6.57 -0.61
CA LEU A 79 6.22 -5.25 -0.13
C LEU A 79 4.93 -4.41 -0.11
N VAL A 80 4.43 -4.13 1.09
CA VAL A 80 3.33 -3.20 1.30
C VAL A 80 3.90 -1.79 1.34
N VAL A 81 3.38 -0.92 0.49
CA VAL A 81 3.72 0.51 0.45
C VAL A 81 2.43 1.30 0.62
N ASP A 82 2.29 1.99 1.75
CA ASP A 82 1.17 2.88 2.02
C ASP A 82 1.65 4.33 1.98
N LEU A 83 1.27 5.06 0.93
CA LEU A 83 1.59 6.48 0.79
C LEU A 83 0.74 7.29 1.77
N LEU A 84 1.40 8.17 2.52
CA LEU A 84 0.73 9.00 3.50
C LEU A 84 0.01 10.17 2.81
N PRO A 85 -1.27 10.41 3.14
CA PRO A 85 -1.89 11.70 2.88
C PRO A 85 -1.10 12.80 3.58
N ALA A 86 -0.92 13.94 2.91
CA ALA A 86 -0.31 15.10 3.54
C ALA A 86 -1.08 15.51 4.81
N GLY A 87 -0.37 15.89 5.86
CA GLY A 87 -0.94 16.27 7.15
C GLY A 87 -1.05 15.13 8.16
N LEU A 88 -0.88 13.87 7.73
CA LEU A 88 -0.58 12.77 8.64
C LEU A 88 0.93 12.57 8.71
N GLU A 89 1.42 12.24 9.90
CA GLU A 89 2.82 11.95 10.16
C GLU A 89 2.91 10.58 10.85
N LEU A 90 3.93 9.79 10.50
CA LEU A 90 4.15 8.49 11.15
C LEU A 90 4.74 8.69 12.53
N GLU A 91 4.06 8.14 13.54
CA GLU A 91 4.58 8.09 14.90
C GLU A 91 5.56 6.91 15.05
N ASN A 92 6.79 7.20 15.48
CA ASN A 92 7.79 6.17 15.75
C ASN A 92 7.90 5.88 17.25
N ALA A 93 7.08 4.95 17.74
CA ALA A 93 7.06 4.53 19.14
C ALA A 93 8.42 3.99 19.67
N ARG A 94 9.42 3.73 18.81
CA ARG A 94 10.76 3.30 19.25
C ARG A 94 11.67 4.44 19.70
N LEU A 95 11.38 5.69 19.29
CA LEU A 95 12.26 6.85 19.52
C LEU A 95 11.77 7.81 20.60
N GLY A 96 10.53 7.64 21.07
CA GLY A 96 9.93 8.49 22.10
C GLY A 96 9.12 7.67 23.11
N ASP A 97 8.37 8.36 23.97
CA ASP A 97 7.47 7.74 24.96
C ASP A 97 6.10 7.34 24.35
N GLY A 98 6.06 7.07 23.04
CA GLY A 98 4.85 6.71 22.32
C GLY A 98 4.34 5.31 22.71
N GLU A 99 3.03 5.11 22.61
CA GLU A 99 2.43 3.80 22.87
C GLU A 99 2.78 2.81 21.77
N THR A 100 3.29 1.64 22.16
CA THR A 100 3.51 0.53 21.24
C THR A 100 2.18 -0.14 20.89
N LEU A 101 2.15 -0.96 19.83
CA LEU A 101 0.90 -1.58 19.35
C LEU A 101 0.25 -2.51 20.40
N GLU A 102 1.04 -3.04 21.33
CA GLU A 102 0.56 -3.87 22.45
C GLU A 102 -0.36 -3.11 23.43
N ALA A 103 -0.35 -1.77 23.39
CA ALA A 103 -1.24 -0.93 24.18
C ALA A 103 -2.70 -0.94 23.68
N TYR A 104 -2.97 -1.55 22.51
CA TYR A 104 -4.29 -1.55 21.87
C TYR A 104 -4.84 -2.98 21.74
N PRO A 105 -5.54 -3.51 22.77
CA PRO A 105 -6.00 -4.91 22.79
C PRO A 105 -7.00 -5.28 21.69
N TRP A 106 -7.62 -4.29 21.04
CA TRP A 106 -8.55 -4.50 19.94
C TRP A 106 -7.85 -4.76 18.59
N LEU A 107 -6.52 -4.55 18.53
CA LEU A 107 -5.68 -4.94 17.39
C LEU A 107 -5.35 -6.44 17.47
N ASP A 108 -6.33 -7.26 17.12
CA ASP A 108 -6.14 -8.71 17.03
C ASP A 108 -5.45 -9.12 15.71
N ASN A 109 -4.76 -10.26 15.73
CA ASN A 109 -4.20 -10.94 14.53
C ASN A 109 -3.24 -10.09 13.70
N LEU A 110 -2.37 -9.30 14.34
CA LEU A 110 -1.34 -8.55 13.64
C LEU A 110 -0.31 -9.48 13.00
N SER A 111 -0.05 -9.25 11.71
CA SER A 111 1.13 -9.81 11.04
C SER A 111 2.36 -9.00 11.43
N TYR A 112 3.48 -9.69 11.66
CA TYR A 112 4.76 -9.06 11.96
C TYR A 112 5.64 -9.08 10.71
N PRO A 113 5.88 -7.92 10.06
CA PRO A 113 6.76 -7.84 8.91
C PRO A 113 8.20 -8.20 9.27
N GLU A 114 8.93 -8.76 8.30
CA GLU A 114 10.37 -9.01 8.43
C GLU A 114 11.16 -7.69 8.45
N HIS A 115 10.63 -6.65 7.80
CA HIS A 115 11.22 -5.32 7.75
C HIS A 115 10.13 -4.24 7.73
N VAL A 116 10.40 -3.11 8.39
CA VAL A 116 9.52 -1.93 8.42
C VAL A 116 10.35 -0.67 8.25
N GLU A 117 9.89 0.24 7.39
CA GLU A 117 10.40 1.60 7.27
C GLU A 117 9.29 2.61 7.54
N LEU A 118 9.60 3.61 8.36
CA LEU A 118 8.79 4.78 8.59
C LEU A 118 9.48 5.94 7.88
N ARG A 119 8.89 6.42 6.79
CA ARG A 119 9.42 7.55 6.01
C ARG A 119 8.42 8.70 6.04
N ASP A 120 8.91 9.89 5.76
CA ASP A 120 8.11 11.13 5.79
C ASP A 120 6.84 11.05 4.91
N ASP A 121 6.88 10.31 3.80
CA ASP A 121 5.76 10.24 2.84
C ASP A 121 5.11 8.85 2.73
N ARG A 122 5.61 7.84 3.46
CA ARG A 122 5.12 6.46 3.32
C ARG A 122 5.50 5.54 4.47
N TYR A 123 4.60 4.60 4.74
CA TYR A 123 4.90 3.38 5.49
C TYR A 123 5.28 2.25 4.53
N VAL A 124 6.35 1.52 4.84
CA VAL A 124 6.77 0.34 4.07
C VAL A 124 6.93 -0.86 4.99
N ALA A 125 6.37 -2.01 4.58
CA ALA A 125 6.53 -3.27 5.28
C ALA A 125 6.84 -4.41 4.30
N ALA A 126 7.87 -5.20 4.60
CA ALA A 126 8.20 -6.41 3.86
C ALA A 126 7.71 -7.65 4.61
N LEU A 127 6.95 -8.51 3.94
CA LEU A 127 6.39 -9.73 4.52
C LEU A 127 6.65 -10.91 3.59
N THR A 128 7.09 -12.04 4.14
CA THR A 128 7.02 -13.32 3.42
C THR A 128 5.70 -13.99 3.74
N LEU A 129 4.90 -14.28 2.72
CA LEU A 129 3.69 -15.08 2.86
C LEU A 129 4.03 -16.55 2.68
N ASN A 130 3.88 -17.31 3.76
CA ASN A 130 3.88 -18.76 3.70
C ASN A 130 2.45 -19.29 3.86
N SER A 131 2.24 -20.56 3.46
CA SER A 131 0.94 -21.22 3.47
C SER A 131 0.30 -21.35 4.87
N ALA A 132 1.00 -20.99 5.94
CA ALA A 132 0.51 -20.95 7.33
C ALA A 132 -0.09 -19.59 7.75
N GLN A 133 0.24 -18.49 7.07
CA GLN A 133 -0.24 -17.12 7.38
C GLN A 133 -1.49 -16.72 6.56
N ARG A 134 -2.28 -17.70 6.10
CA ARG A 134 -3.42 -17.51 5.19
C ARG A 134 -4.72 -17.00 5.85
N LYS A 135 -4.65 -16.35 7.02
CA LYS A 135 -5.83 -15.85 7.72
C LYS A 135 -5.61 -14.48 8.33
#